data_AF-A0A2N3TC08-F1
#
_entry.id   AF-A0A2N3TC08-F1
#
_cell.length_a   1.000
_cell.length_b   1.000
_cell.length_c   1.000
_cell.angle_alpha   90.00
_cell.angle_beta   90.00
_cell.angle_gamma   90.00
#
_symmetry.space_group_name_H-M   'P 1'
#
loop_
_entity.id
_entity.type
_entity.pdbx_description
1 polymer ?
#
loop_
_entity_poly.entity_id
_entity_poly.type
_entity_poly.pdbx_seq_one_letter_code
_entity_poly.pdbx_strand_id
1 'polypeptide(L)'
;MDHLEYNSKYRFMSDILKTLHLKTDIFMYNLAHHTPYEMILYRWINKLYTKGTSSEEAIQLIYKARNILLLTQKNSWCNPPKPIDTPS
;
A
#
# COMPACT_ATOMS: atom_id res chain seq x y z
N MET A 1 -25.69 4.73 -15.41
CA MET A 1 -25.39 5.55 -14.21
C MET A 1 -23.93 5.35 -13.78
N ASP A 2 -23.13 4.69 -14.62
CA ASP A 2 -21.87 4.03 -14.27
C ASP A 2 -20.64 4.90 -14.54
N HIS A 3 -20.75 5.87 -15.45
CA HIS A 3 -19.67 6.80 -15.77
C HIS A 3 -19.33 7.75 -14.61
N LEU A 4 -20.32 8.11 -13.79
CA LEU A 4 -20.11 9.02 -12.65
C LEU A 4 -19.33 8.31 -11.54
N GLU A 5 -19.69 7.05 -11.26
CA GLU A 5 -19.05 6.21 -10.25
C GLU A 5 -17.64 5.76 -10.67
N TYR A 6 -17.44 5.49 -11.96
CA TYR A 6 -16.11 5.24 -12.51
C TYR A 6 -15.18 6.45 -12.34
N ASN A 7 -15.69 7.66 -12.63
CA ASN A 7 -14.91 8.90 -12.48
C ASN A 7 -14.59 9.22 -11.02
N SER A 8 -15.52 8.99 -10.08
CA SER A 8 -15.26 9.22 -8.65
C SER A 8 -14.20 8.26 -8.11
N LYS A 9 -14.26 6.98 -8.49
CA LYS A 9 -13.26 5.99 -8.10
C LYS A 9 -11.88 6.29 -8.66
N TYR A 10 -11.82 6.68 -9.94
CA TYR A 10 -10.57 7.06 -10.59
C TYR A 10 -9.95 8.28 -9.89
N ARG A 11 -10.75 9.31 -9.58
CA ARG A 11 -10.29 10.50 -8.87
C ARG A 11 -9.77 10.16 -7.49
N PHE A 12 -10.52 9.39 -6.71
CA PHE A 12 -10.13 8.95 -5.37
C PHE A 12 -8.78 8.22 -5.38
N MET A 13 -8.61 7.26 -6.29
CA MET A 13 -7.33 6.55 -6.46
C MET A 13 -6.22 7.48 -6.93
N SER A 14 -6.49 8.37 -7.90
CA SER A 14 -5.48 9.31 -8.40
C SER A 14 -4.99 10.26 -7.32
N ASP A 15 -5.86 10.72 -6.42
CA ASP A 15 -5.47 11.60 -5.31
C ASP A 15 -4.51 10.88 -4.36
N ILE A 16 -4.83 9.63 -4.00
CA ILE A 16 -3.98 8.78 -3.16
C ILE A 16 -2.61 8.54 -3.82
N LEU A 17 -2.59 8.14 -5.10
CA LEU A 17 -1.34 7.85 -5.81
C LEU A 17 -0.44 9.09 -5.92
N LYS A 18 -1.03 10.26 -6.21
CA LYS A 18 -0.30 11.54 -6.24
C LYS A 18 0.32 11.88 -4.90
N THR A 19 -0.43 11.75 -3.81
CA THR A 19 0.09 12.02 -2.46
C THR A 19 1.19 11.05 -2.05
N LEU A 20 1.12 9.80 -2.50
CA LEU A 20 2.17 8.80 -2.29
C LEU A 20 3.36 8.96 -3.24
N HIS A 21 3.36 9.99 -4.11
CA HIS A 21 4.36 10.23 -5.15
C HIS A 21 4.54 9.04 -6.12
N LEU A 22 3.46 8.31 -6.38
CA LEU A 22 3.41 7.21 -7.34
C LEU A 22 2.88 7.72 -8.68
N LYS A 23 3.56 7.36 -9.77
CA LYS A 23 3.04 7.62 -11.12
C LYS A 23 1.98 6.57 -11.46
N THR A 24 0.82 7.02 -11.93
CA THR A 24 -0.34 6.16 -12.20
C THR A 24 -0.05 5.08 -13.24
N ASP A 25 0.68 5.42 -14.30
CA ASP A 25 1.09 4.49 -15.36
C ASP A 25 1.98 3.36 -14.82
N ILE A 26 3.00 3.70 -14.04
CA ILE A 26 3.89 2.71 -13.39
C ILE A 26 3.10 1.85 -12.40
N PHE A 27 2.25 2.48 -11.59
CA PHE A 27 1.41 1.76 -10.64
C PHE A 27 0.51 0.74 -11.33
N MET A 28 -0.16 1.14 -12.43
CA MET A 28 -1.04 0.26 -13.19
C MET A 28 -0.29 -0.88 -13.87
N TYR A 29 0.87 -0.57 -14.45
CA TYR A 29 1.75 -1.59 -15.03
C TYR A 29 2.14 -2.63 -13.97
N ASN A 30 2.64 -2.20 -12.82
CA ASN A 30 3.05 -3.06 -11.72
C ASN A 30 1.87 -3.88 -11.16
N LEU A 31 0.70 -3.25 -11.00
CA LEU A 31 -0.53 -3.90 -10.58
C LEU A 31 -0.93 -5.04 -11.53
N ALA A 32 -0.89 -4.80 -12.84
CA ALA A 32 -1.18 -5.83 -13.85
C ALA A 32 -0.18 -6.99 -13.81
N HIS A 33 1.06 -6.73 -13.39
CA HIS A 33 2.11 -7.74 -13.18
C HIS A 33 2.09 -8.35 -11.77
N HIS A 34 1.04 -8.11 -10.97
CA HIS A 34 0.84 -8.67 -9.64
C HIS A 34 1.98 -8.38 -8.65
N THR A 35 2.65 -7.24 -8.80
CA THR A 35 3.68 -6.85 -7.83
C THR A 35 3.06 -6.73 -6.43
N PRO A 36 3.71 -7.27 -5.38
CA PRO A 36 3.07 -7.39 -4.06
C PRO A 36 2.64 -6.04 -3.46
N TYR A 37 3.45 -4.99 -3.62
CA TYR A 37 3.16 -3.67 -3.05
C TYR A 37 1.92 -3.04 -3.68
N GLU A 38 1.85 -2.98 -5.01
CA GLU A 38 0.73 -2.40 -5.74
C GLU A 38 -0.55 -3.21 -5.55
N MET A 39 -0.47 -4.54 -5.46
CA MET A 39 -1.61 -5.40 -5.13
C MET A 39 -2.20 -5.09 -3.75
N ILE A 40 -1.35 -4.93 -2.74
CA ILE A 40 -1.78 -4.57 -1.37
C ILE A 40 -2.39 -3.17 -1.37
N LEU A 41 -1.71 -2.20 -1.97
CA LEU A 41 -2.15 -0.82 -2.02
C LEU A 41 -3.49 -0.68 -2.77
N TYR A 42 -3.65 -1.36 -3.91
CA TYR A 42 -4.90 -1.38 -4.67
C TYR A 42 -6.06 -1.98 -3.85
N ARG A 43 -5.82 -3.05 -3.11
CA ARG A 43 -6.82 -3.64 -2.19
C ARG A 43 -7.24 -2.65 -1.10
N TRP A 44 -6.31 -1.93 -0.51
CA TRP A 44 -6.62 -0.90 0.49
C TRP A 44 -7.43 0.24 -0.09
N ILE A 45 -7.00 0.80 -1.24
CA ILE A 45 -7.70 1.87 -1.93
C ILE A 45 -9.13 1.46 -2.25
N ASN A 46 -9.34 0.27 -2.83
CA ASN A 46 -10.68 -0.22 -3.12
C ASN A 46 -11.53 -0.37 -1.87
N LYS A 47 -10.99 -0.95 -0.80
CA LYS A 47 -11.72 -1.16 0.45
C LYS A 47 -12.15 0.18 1.09
N LEU A 48 -11.29 1.18 1.05
CA LEU A 48 -11.57 2.52 1.58
C LEU A 48 -12.61 3.25 0.71
N TYR A 49 -12.49 3.15 -0.61
CA TYR A 49 -13.48 3.71 -1.53
C TYR A 49 -14.87 3.09 -1.30
N THR A 50 -14.97 1.76 -1.18
CA THR A 50 -16.26 1.07 -0.95
C THR A 50 -16.89 1.41 0.39
N LYS A 51 -16.10 1.87 1.37
CA LYS A 51 -16.59 2.33 2.67
C LYS A 51 -17.07 3.79 2.65
N GLY A 52 -16.89 4.50 1.54
CA GLY A 52 -17.19 5.92 1.45
C GLY A 52 -16.22 6.81 2.24
N THR A 53 -15.01 6.31 2.53
CA THR A 53 -13.97 7.11 3.21
C THR A 53 -13.55 8.29 2.33
N SER A 54 -13.30 9.46 2.92
CA SER A 54 -12.78 10.61 2.18
C SER A 54 -11.33 10.38 1.70
N SER A 55 -10.90 11.06 0.64
CA SER A 55 -9.52 10.92 0.14
C SER A 55 -8.48 11.26 1.23
N GLU A 56 -8.71 12.31 2.01
CA GLU A 56 -7.81 12.75 3.09
C GLU A 56 -7.67 11.70 4.20
N GLU A 57 -8.79 11.13 4.66
CA GLU A 57 -8.78 10.09 5.68
C GLU A 57 -8.12 8.81 5.15
N ALA A 58 -8.43 8.42 3.90
CA ALA A 58 -7.83 7.26 3.25
C ALA A 58 -6.31 7.38 3.14
N ILE A 59 -5.80 8.56 2.77
CA ILE A 59 -4.37 8.87 2.72
C ILE A 59 -3.72 8.63 4.09
N GLN A 60 -4.30 9.17 5.16
CA GLN A 60 -3.75 9.00 6.51
C GLN A 60 -3.73 7.54 6.96
N LEU A 61 -4.81 6.79 6.68
CA LEU A 61 -4.88 5.36 6.98
C LEU A 61 -3.84 4.55 6.20
N ILE A 62 -3.63 4.87 4.92
CA ILE A 62 -2.62 4.22 4.09
C ILE A 62 -1.21 4.53 4.61
N TYR A 63 -0.91 5.77 5.00
CA TYR A 63 0.39 6.09 5.61
C TYR A 63 0.63 5.31 6.90
N LYS A 64 -0.37 5.24 7.79
CA LYS A 64 -0.28 4.45 9.04
C LYS A 64 -0.04 2.97 8.74
N ALA A 65 -0.81 2.39 7.83
CA ALA A 65 -0.68 0.98 7.44
C ALA A 65 0.69 0.69 6.80
N ARG A 66 1.18 1.57 5.92
CA ARG A 66 2.51 1.47 5.30
C ARG A 66 3.62 1.51 6.34
N ASN A 67 3.54 2.41 7.31
CA ASN A 67 4.52 2.49 8.39
C ASN A 67 4.51 1.20 9.24
N ILE A 68 3.35 0.66 9.58
CA ILE A 68 3.25 -0.61 10.31
C ILE A 68 3.87 -1.75 9.50
N LEU A 69 3.55 -1.88 8.21
CA LEU A 69 4.09 -2.92 7.34
C LEU A 69 5.62 -2.86 7.27
N LEU A 70 6.19 -1.67 7.09
CA LEU A 70 7.65 -1.47 7.02
C LEU A 70 8.34 -1.73 8.37
N LEU A 71 7.74 -1.28 9.48
CA LEU A 71 8.29 -1.47 10.82
C LEU A 71 8.20 -2.93 11.28
N THR A 72 7.13 -3.63 10.95
CA THR A 72 6.94 -5.05 11.32
C THR A 72 7.87 -5.98 10.55
N GLN A 73 8.13 -5.72 9.28
CA GLN A 73 9.13 -6.47 8.50
C GLN A 73 10.56 -6.32 9.04
N LYS A 74 10.90 -5.14 9.57
CA LYS A 74 12.24 -4.91 10.15
C LYS A 74 12.47 -5.75 11.40
N ASN A 75 11.41 -6.07 12.14
CA ASN A 75 11.50 -6.82 13.39
C ASN A 75 11.53 -8.34 13.17
N SER A 76 11.11 -8.83 12.01
CA SER A 76 11.16 -10.28 11.67
C SER A 76 12.51 -10.73 11.10
N TRP A 77 13.42 -9.82 10.77
CA TRP A 77 14.73 -10.13 10.17
C TRP A 77 15.92 -9.95 11.11
N CYS A 78 15.71 -9.54 12.36
CA CYS A 78 16.72 -9.67 13.40
C CYS A 78 16.80 -11.14 13.83
N ASN A 79 17.44 -11.98 13.01
CA ASN A 79 17.90 -13.28 13.48
C ASN A 79 18.95 -12.99 14.56
N PRO A 80 18.76 -13.45 15.81
CA PRO A 80 19.84 -13.35 16.80
C PRO A 80 21.06 -14.09 16.23
N PRO A 81 22.28 -13.53 16.37
CA PRO A 81 23.49 -14.21 15.91
C PRO A 81 23.54 -15.58 16.59
N LYS A 82 23.82 -16.63 15.81
CA LYS A 82 24.01 -17.98 16.37
C LYS A 82 25.17 -17.93 17.38
N PRO A 83 25.04 -18.58 18.55
CA PRO A 83 26.16 -18.71 19.48
C PRO A 83 27.37 -19.29 18.74
N ILE A 84 28.53 -18.66 18.94
CA ILE A 84 29.80 -19.18 18.44
C ILE A 84 30.13 -20.38 19.33
N ASP A 85 30.01 -21.59 18.80
CA ASP A 85 30.52 -22.79 19.45
C ASP A 85 32.05 -22.68 19.48
N THR A 86 32.61 -22.25 20.61
CA THR A 86 34.06 -22.32 20.87
C THR A 86 34.46 -23.78 21.12
N PRO A 87 35.42 -24.35 20.37
CA PRO A 87 35.95 -25.68 20.66
C PRO A 87 36.72 -25.65 21.97
N SER A 88 36.51 -26.67 22.81
CA SER A 88 37.31 -26.96 24.01
C SER A 88 38.69 -27.53 23.67
#